data_AF-A0A0P9EBQ5-F1
#
_entry.id   AF-A0A0P9EBQ5-F1
#
_cell.length_a   1.000
_cell.length_b   1.000
_cell.length_c   1.000
_cell.angle_alpha   90.00
_cell.angle_beta   90.00
_cell.angle_gamma   90.00
#
_symmetry.space_group_name_H-M   'P 1'
#
loop_
_entity.id
_entity.type
_entity.pdbx_description
1 polymer ?
#
loop_
_entity_poly.entity_id
_entity_poly.type
_entity_poly.pdbx_seq_one_letter_code
_entity_poly.pdbx_strand_id
1 'polypeptide(L)'
;MSRDSAAFEPYPDPGEIWRYLEDRFGLERDLFARHRLWWRAGDKREKPVWIVHEDCAPPVEVKVDWVGLCLMRQPPPRGFPTSAFLRRFGAPATRNVVDVDWDTGLRLMYNHQIEHAPLDDKGGPYIVRSPRTVLGRGWVRKGRLILDTPKGWPNQLMPRTELAEVGEAP
;
A
#
# COMPACT_ATOMS: atom_id res chain seq x y z
N MET A 1 -10.01 -35.88 -7.25
CA MET A 1 -10.16 -34.59 -6.53
C MET A 1 -8.78 -33.97 -6.43
N SER A 2 -8.56 -32.83 -7.08
CA SER A 2 -7.24 -32.20 -7.20
C SER A 2 -6.73 -31.76 -5.83
N ARG A 3 -5.74 -32.48 -5.30
CA ARG A 3 -4.85 -32.02 -4.23
C ARG A 3 -3.83 -31.11 -4.89
N ASP A 4 -4.07 -29.80 -4.98
CA ASP A 4 -3.00 -28.83 -5.26
C ASP A 4 -3.47 -27.37 -5.15
N SER A 5 -4.06 -27.00 -4.02
CA SER A 5 -3.97 -25.60 -3.59
C SER A 5 -3.12 -25.58 -2.33
N ALA A 6 -1.85 -25.22 -2.51
CA ALA A 6 -0.92 -25.08 -1.41
C ALA A 6 -1.52 -24.21 -0.28
N ALA A 7 -1.30 -24.66 0.95
CA ALA A 7 -1.71 -23.96 2.16
C ALA A 7 -0.96 -22.63 2.30
N PHE A 8 -1.50 -21.76 3.14
CA PHE A 8 -0.73 -20.62 3.63
C PHE A 8 0.26 -21.11 4.68
N GLU A 9 1.51 -20.70 4.52
CA GLU A 9 2.60 -21.02 5.43
C GLU A 9 3.20 -19.70 5.96
N PRO A 10 3.89 -19.72 7.11
CA PRO A 10 4.69 -18.58 7.54
C PRO A 10 5.71 -18.18 6.47
N TYR A 11 5.89 -16.88 6.25
CA TYR A 11 6.87 -16.38 5.31
C TYR A 11 8.29 -16.71 5.80
N PRO A 12 9.19 -17.24 4.95
CA PRO A 12 10.48 -17.78 5.39
C PRO A 12 11.47 -16.71 5.86
N ASP A 13 11.48 -15.53 5.25
CA ASP A 13 12.37 -14.43 5.63
C ASP A 13 11.60 -13.14 5.93
N PRO A 14 10.93 -13.04 7.09
CA PRO A 14 10.20 -11.83 7.44
C PRO A 14 11.15 -10.65 7.73
N GLY A 15 12.39 -10.93 8.13
CA GLY A 15 13.38 -9.91 8.47
C GLY A 15 13.74 -9.03 7.28
N GLU A 16 13.87 -9.62 6.08
CA GLU A 16 14.10 -8.86 4.85
C GLU A 16 12.97 -7.88 4.55
N ILE A 17 11.71 -8.30 4.73
CA ILE A 17 10.54 -7.45 4.49
C ILE A 17 10.51 -6.28 5.48
N TRP A 18 10.74 -6.55 6.76
CA TRP A 18 10.74 -5.51 7.80
C TRP A 18 11.85 -4.50 7.60
N ARG A 19 13.08 -4.97 7.36
CA ARG A 19 14.21 -4.10 7.05
C ARG A 19 13.94 -3.24 5.81
N TYR A 20 13.35 -3.81 4.77
CA TYR A 20 12.96 -3.05 3.58
C TYR A 20 11.96 -1.93 3.91
N LEU A 21 10.94 -2.21 4.73
CA LEU A 21 9.95 -1.20 5.13
C LEU A 21 10.57 -0.08 5.97
N GLU A 22 11.45 -0.44 6.89
CA GLU A 22 12.19 0.50 7.73
C GLU A 22 13.14 1.36 6.90
N ASP A 23 13.98 0.75 6.07
CA ASP A 23 14.97 1.46 5.25
C ASP A 23 14.29 2.41 4.27
N ARG A 24 13.27 1.91 3.54
CA ARG A 24 12.62 2.65 2.46
C ARG A 24 11.60 3.66 2.97
N PHE A 25 10.85 3.39 4.04
CA PHE A 25 9.75 4.27 4.48
C PHE A 25 9.89 4.79 5.91
N GLY A 26 10.88 4.30 6.66
CA GLY A 26 10.99 4.59 8.09
C GLY A 26 9.86 3.98 8.91
N LEU A 27 9.28 2.86 8.46
CA LEU A 27 8.28 2.11 9.21
C LEU A 27 8.99 1.13 10.16
N GLU A 28 9.09 1.51 11.43
CA GLU A 28 9.76 0.73 12.47
C GLU A 28 9.12 -0.66 12.64
N ARG A 29 9.96 -1.65 12.95
CA ARG A 29 9.53 -3.05 13.09
C ARG A 29 8.49 -3.25 14.20
N ASP A 30 8.56 -2.48 15.28
CA ASP A 30 7.66 -2.61 16.43
C ASP A 30 6.20 -2.31 16.07
N LEU A 31 5.96 -1.55 15.00
CA LEU A 31 4.62 -1.35 14.42
C LEU A 31 3.94 -2.68 14.05
N PHE A 32 4.73 -3.71 13.77
CA PHE A 32 4.29 -5.04 13.32
C PHE A 32 4.45 -6.11 14.39
N ALA A 33 4.77 -5.78 15.64
CA ALA A 33 5.08 -6.75 16.70
C ALA A 33 3.97 -7.81 16.90
N ARG A 34 2.70 -7.42 16.74
CA ARG A 34 1.53 -8.32 16.86
C ARG A 34 1.08 -8.94 15.54
N HIS A 35 1.95 -8.96 14.53
CA HIS A 35 1.64 -9.47 13.21
C HIS A 35 2.68 -10.46 12.72
N ARG A 36 2.22 -11.40 11.89
CA ARG A 36 3.06 -12.41 11.23
C ARG A 36 2.88 -12.34 9.73
N LEU A 37 3.95 -12.66 9.01
CA LEU A 37 3.92 -12.73 7.55
C LEU A 37 3.59 -14.13 7.08
N TRP A 38 2.78 -14.20 6.03
CA TRP A 38 2.31 -15.43 5.42
C TRP A 38 2.45 -15.37 3.91
N TRP A 39 2.57 -16.54 3.28
CA TRP A 39 2.57 -16.72 1.83
C TRP A 39 1.95 -18.06 1.48
N ARG A 40 1.59 -18.24 0.22
CA ARG A 40 1.05 -19.50 -0.27
C ARG A 40 2.18 -20.32 -0.90
N ALA A 41 2.48 -21.53 -0.42
CA ALA A 41 3.53 -22.36 -1.02
C ALA A 41 3.19 -22.82 -2.46
N GLY A 42 4.10 -23.47 -3.20
CA GLY A 42 3.74 -24.20 -4.45
C GLY A 42 3.76 -23.41 -5.78
N ASP A 43 4.84 -22.68 -6.07
CA ASP A 43 5.47 -22.39 -7.39
C ASP A 43 6.36 -21.14 -7.22
N LYS A 44 7.56 -21.13 -7.81
CA LYS A 44 8.67 -20.20 -7.52
C LYS A 44 8.53 -18.82 -8.15
N ARG A 45 7.43 -18.53 -8.85
CA ARG A 45 7.16 -17.20 -9.41
C ARG A 45 6.46 -16.34 -8.36
N GLU A 46 7.29 -15.56 -7.63
CA GLU A 46 6.97 -14.40 -6.79
C GLU A 46 5.49 -14.28 -6.37
N LYS A 47 5.15 -14.85 -5.22
CA LYS A 47 3.79 -14.84 -4.66
C LYS A 47 3.57 -13.64 -3.72
N PRO A 48 2.31 -13.23 -3.52
CA PRO A 48 2.01 -12.16 -2.59
C PRO A 48 2.40 -12.52 -1.15
N VAL A 49 2.96 -11.52 -0.45
CA VAL A 49 3.23 -11.55 0.98
C VAL A 49 2.02 -10.97 1.70
N TRP A 50 1.54 -11.67 2.72
CA TRP A 50 0.38 -11.32 3.51
C TRP A 50 0.81 -11.00 4.93
N ILE A 51 0.10 -10.08 5.58
CA ILE A 51 0.26 -9.77 6.99
C ILE A 51 -1.03 -10.13 7.73
N VAL A 52 -0.89 -10.85 8.83
CA VAL A 52 -2.01 -11.33 9.63
C VAL A 52 -1.71 -11.07 11.11
N HIS A 53 -2.73 -10.74 11.89
CA HIS A 53 -2.58 -10.61 13.35
C HIS A 53 -2.13 -11.95 13.95
N GLU A 54 -1.26 -11.91 14.97
CA GLU A 54 -0.66 -13.12 15.56
C GLU A 54 -1.68 -14.11 16.13
N ASP A 55 -2.81 -13.60 16.62
CA ASP A 55 -3.92 -14.41 17.15
C ASP A 55 -4.80 -15.05 16.06
N CYS A 56 -4.54 -14.75 14.78
CA CYS A 56 -5.33 -15.22 13.65
C CYS A 56 -4.48 -16.09 12.72
N ALA A 57 -4.30 -17.37 13.03
CA ALA A 57 -3.69 -18.31 12.10
C ALA A 57 -4.71 -18.75 11.02
N PRO A 58 -4.31 -18.87 9.74
CA PRO A 58 -5.17 -19.46 8.71
C PRO A 58 -5.58 -20.89 9.08
N PRO A 59 -6.87 -21.26 8.96
CA PRO A 59 -7.31 -22.63 9.23
C PRO A 59 -6.70 -23.61 8.22
N VAL A 60 -6.36 -24.81 8.68
CA VAL A 60 -5.74 -25.84 7.83
C VAL A 60 -6.78 -26.72 7.11
N GLU A 61 -8.00 -26.77 7.65
CA GLU A 61 -9.09 -27.63 7.21
C GLU A 61 -9.91 -27.00 6.07
N VAL A 62 -9.79 -25.68 5.86
CA VAL A 62 -10.56 -24.93 4.88
C VAL A 62 -9.63 -24.34 3.83
N LYS A 63 -9.99 -24.51 2.57
CA LYS A 63 -9.31 -23.80 1.48
C LYS A 63 -9.65 -22.31 1.58
N VAL A 64 -8.69 -21.54 2.04
CA VAL A 64 -8.78 -20.07 2.11
C VAL A 64 -8.16 -19.49 0.85
N ASP A 65 -8.82 -18.53 0.20
CA ASP A 65 -8.28 -17.85 -0.98
C ASP A 65 -7.25 -16.77 -0.61
N TRP A 66 -7.48 -16.06 0.51
CA TRP A 66 -6.70 -14.91 0.99
C TRP A 66 -6.65 -14.86 2.52
N VAL A 67 -5.54 -14.41 3.10
CA VAL A 67 -5.39 -14.31 4.57
C VAL A 67 -5.00 -12.91 4.99
N GLY A 68 -5.73 -12.32 5.93
CA GLY A 68 -5.44 -10.97 6.43
C GLY A 68 -5.34 -9.92 5.32
N LEU A 69 -4.25 -9.16 5.33
CA LEU A 69 -4.02 -8.05 4.40
C LEU A 69 -2.85 -8.34 3.46
N CYS A 70 -3.03 -8.06 2.17
CA CYS A 70 -1.94 -8.17 1.20
C CYS A 70 -0.91 -7.07 1.44
N LEU A 71 0.26 -7.42 1.95
CA LEU A 71 1.36 -6.50 2.19
C LEU A 71 2.03 -6.13 0.86
N MET A 72 2.45 -7.12 0.09
CA MET A 72 3.16 -6.97 -1.18
C MET A 72 2.68 -8.02 -2.18
N ARG A 73 2.68 -7.70 -3.48
CA ARG A 73 2.37 -8.68 -4.54
C ARG A 73 3.58 -9.52 -4.97
N GLN A 74 4.77 -8.96 -4.78
CA GLN A 74 6.06 -9.60 -4.96
C GLN A 74 6.99 -9.06 -3.87
N PRO A 75 7.91 -9.87 -3.31
CA PRO A 75 8.86 -9.39 -2.32
C PRO A 75 9.89 -8.40 -2.90
N PRO A 76 10.66 -7.69 -2.06
CA PRO A 76 11.81 -6.91 -2.47
C PRO A 76 12.80 -7.74 -3.33
N PRO A 77 13.63 -7.09 -4.17
CA PRO A 77 13.76 -5.64 -4.35
C PRO A 77 12.74 -5.04 -5.35
N ARG A 78 11.99 -5.88 -6.06
CA ARG A 78 11.02 -5.43 -7.08
C ARG A 78 9.68 -5.05 -6.46
N GLY A 79 9.38 -5.61 -5.30
CA GLY A 79 8.16 -5.38 -4.54
C GLY A 79 7.99 -3.97 -4.04
N PHE A 80 6.73 -3.58 -3.85
CA PHE A 80 6.35 -2.40 -3.10
C PHE A 80 5.07 -2.68 -2.32
N PRO A 81 4.88 -2.09 -1.13
CA PRO A 81 3.67 -2.32 -0.35
C PRO A 81 2.41 -1.93 -1.12
N THR A 82 1.32 -2.65 -0.92
CA THR A 82 0.04 -2.33 -1.56
C THR A 82 -0.55 -1.04 -0.98
N SER A 83 -1.36 -0.31 -1.75
CA SER A 83 -2.11 0.84 -1.23
C SER A 83 -2.98 0.47 -0.03
N ALA A 84 -3.50 -0.77 0.02
CA ALA A 84 -4.30 -1.26 1.15
C ALA A 84 -3.45 -1.41 2.44
N PHE A 85 -2.24 -1.97 2.32
CA PHE A 85 -1.27 -2.01 3.42
C PHE A 85 -0.88 -0.60 3.88
N LEU A 86 -0.53 0.28 2.95
CA LEU A 86 -0.09 1.64 3.27
C LEU A 86 -1.20 2.48 3.90
N ARG A 87 -2.45 2.31 3.51
CA ARG A 87 -3.60 2.95 4.19
C ARG A 87 -3.72 2.52 5.65
N ARG A 88 -3.36 1.28 5.97
CA ARG A 88 -3.46 0.74 7.33
C ARG A 88 -2.24 1.06 8.19
N PHE A 89 -1.03 0.99 7.62
CA PHE A 89 0.22 1.03 8.37
C PHE A 89 1.17 2.16 7.96
N GLY A 90 0.88 2.89 6.88
CA GLY A 90 1.80 3.89 6.32
C GLY A 90 1.77 5.25 7.00
N ALA A 91 0.82 5.52 7.89
CA ALA A 91 0.70 6.83 8.54
C ALA A 91 1.97 7.27 9.30
N PRO A 92 2.69 6.39 10.01
CA PRO A 92 3.94 6.73 10.71
C PRO A 92 5.17 6.86 9.78
N ALA A 93 5.02 6.67 8.47
CA ALA A 93 6.18 6.72 7.56
C ALA A 93 6.87 8.10 7.60
N THR A 94 8.20 8.07 7.58
CA THR A 94 9.08 9.26 7.67
C THR A 94 9.94 9.45 6.43
N ARG A 95 9.96 8.48 5.51
CA ARG A 95 10.78 8.51 4.28
C ARG A 95 9.95 8.15 3.05
N ASN A 96 10.35 8.71 1.90
CA ASN A 96 9.64 8.50 0.62
C ASN A 96 8.14 8.79 0.72
N VAL A 97 7.80 9.85 1.45
CA VAL A 97 6.43 10.33 1.64
C VAL A 97 6.24 11.63 0.86
N VAL A 98 5.14 11.70 0.12
CA VAL A 98 4.65 12.94 -0.50
C VAL A 98 3.40 13.35 0.26
N ASP A 99 3.54 14.37 1.09
CA ASP A 99 2.43 15.00 1.78
C ASP A 99 1.74 16.00 0.83
N VAL A 100 0.43 15.86 0.69
CA VAL A 100 -0.41 16.71 -0.16
C VAL A 100 -1.52 17.34 0.67
N ASP A 101 -1.98 18.53 0.28
CA ASP A 101 -3.17 19.12 0.89
C ASP A 101 -4.46 18.38 0.51
N TRP A 102 -5.57 18.83 1.08
CA TRP A 102 -6.88 18.20 0.85
C TRP A 102 -7.32 18.25 -0.61
N ASP A 103 -7.20 19.40 -1.26
CA ASP A 103 -7.62 19.60 -2.65
C ASP A 103 -6.79 18.74 -3.61
N THR A 104 -5.47 18.78 -3.46
CA THR A 104 -4.53 17.95 -4.22
C THR A 104 -4.81 16.47 -4.01
N GLY A 105 -5.00 16.05 -2.76
CA GLY A 105 -5.34 14.67 -2.41
C GLY A 105 -6.60 14.22 -3.12
N LEU A 106 -7.63 15.06 -3.13
CA LEU A 106 -8.90 14.74 -3.76
C LEU A 106 -8.82 14.71 -5.29
N ARG A 107 -8.12 15.66 -5.92
CA ARG A 107 -7.83 15.64 -7.35
C ARG A 107 -7.11 14.34 -7.75
N LEU A 108 -6.12 13.92 -6.99
CA LEU A 108 -5.43 12.65 -7.19
C LEU A 108 -6.39 11.46 -7.09
N MET A 109 -7.33 11.48 -6.14
CA MET A 109 -8.37 10.44 -6.00
C MET A 109 -9.34 10.40 -7.19
N TYR A 110 -9.54 11.51 -7.90
CA TYR A 110 -10.25 11.59 -9.19
C TYR A 110 -9.37 11.30 -10.42
N ASN A 111 -8.20 10.69 -10.23
CA ASN A 111 -7.23 10.35 -11.28
C ASN A 111 -6.60 11.56 -11.99
N HIS A 112 -6.61 12.74 -11.38
CA HIS A 112 -5.84 13.86 -11.91
C HIS A 112 -4.34 13.62 -11.70
N GLN A 113 -3.53 14.21 -12.56
CA GLN A 113 -2.07 14.20 -12.43
C GLN A 113 -1.61 15.60 -12.02
N ILE A 114 -0.87 15.68 -10.92
CA ILE A 114 -0.50 16.96 -10.30
C ILE A 114 0.98 17.21 -10.55
N GLU A 115 1.36 18.44 -10.87
CA GLU A 115 2.78 18.79 -11.02
C GLU A 115 3.52 18.58 -9.71
N HIS A 116 4.62 17.84 -9.77
CA HIS A 116 5.42 17.51 -8.59
C HIS A 116 6.82 17.08 -9.01
N ALA A 117 7.85 17.60 -8.33
CA ALA A 117 9.22 17.15 -8.51
C ALA A 117 9.45 15.79 -7.83
N PRO A 118 10.24 14.87 -8.41
CA PRO A 118 10.52 13.62 -7.75
C PRO A 118 11.40 13.83 -6.50
N LEU A 119 11.20 13.01 -5.46
CA LEU A 119 12.03 13.02 -4.25
C LEU A 119 13.38 12.30 -4.45
N ASP A 120 13.46 11.44 -5.47
CA ASP A 120 14.63 10.65 -5.83
C ASP A 120 14.71 10.50 -7.36
N ASP A 121 15.87 10.11 -7.89
CA ASP A 121 16.08 9.94 -9.34
C ASP A 121 15.15 8.90 -9.98
N LYS A 122 14.51 8.06 -9.15
CA LYS A 122 13.61 6.99 -9.59
C LYS A 122 12.16 7.45 -9.75
N GLY A 123 11.78 8.60 -9.20
CA GLY A 123 10.39 9.08 -9.25
C GLY A 123 9.44 8.22 -8.43
N GLY A 124 9.94 7.54 -7.39
CA GLY A 124 9.16 6.68 -6.51
C GLY A 124 9.32 5.19 -6.79
N PRO A 125 8.38 4.34 -6.34
CA PRO A 125 7.12 4.69 -5.65
C PRO A 125 7.30 5.41 -4.30
N TYR A 126 6.34 6.30 -4.00
CA TYR A 126 6.19 7.07 -2.76
C TYR A 126 4.90 6.69 -2.03
N ILE A 127 4.86 6.93 -0.72
CA ILE A 127 3.62 6.96 0.07
C ILE A 127 3.00 8.34 -0.13
N VAL A 128 1.78 8.41 -0.65
CA VAL A 128 1.06 9.68 -0.79
C VAL A 128 0.11 9.83 0.39
N ARG A 129 0.25 10.92 1.16
CA ARG A 129 -0.50 11.15 2.41
C ARG A 129 -1.17 12.51 2.38
N SER A 130 -2.43 12.57 2.82
CA SER A 130 -3.15 13.80 3.10
C SER A 130 -3.20 14.04 4.62
N PRO A 131 -3.66 15.21 5.09
CA PRO A 131 -3.79 15.48 6.53
C PRO A 131 -4.72 14.49 7.26
N ARG A 132 -5.58 13.77 6.53
CA ARG A 132 -6.55 12.83 7.11
C ARG A 132 -6.08 11.38 7.09
N THR A 133 -5.32 10.98 6.07
CA THR A 133 -4.96 9.57 5.89
C THR A 133 -3.89 9.38 4.82
N VAL A 134 -3.32 8.18 4.76
CA VAL A 134 -2.54 7.74 3.61
C VAL A 134 -3.48 7.40 2.45
N LEU A 135 -3.29 8.02 1.30
CA LEU A 135 -4.09 7.76 0.10
C LEU A 135 -3.66 6.46 -0.59
N GLY A 136 -2.37 6.13 -0.53
CA GLY A 136 -1.81 4.91 -1.11
C GLY A 136 -0.41 5.14 -1.62
N ARG A 137 -0.06 4.45 -2.71
CA ARG A 137 1.22 4.63 -3.40
C ARG A 137 1.10 5.49 -4.64
N GLY A 138 2.14 6.25 -4.97
CA GLY A 138 2.20 7.06 -6.18
C GLY A 138 3.59 7.14 -6.79
N TRP A 139 3.66 7.70 -8.00
CA TRP A 139 4.91 7.92 -8.73
C TRP A 139 4.91 9.30 -9.37
N VAL A 140 6.09 9.90 -9.48
CA VAL A 140 6.30 11.07 -10.33
C VAL A 140 6.79 10.58 -11.68
N ARG A 141 6.03 10.88 -12.74
CA ARG A 141 6.38 10.58 -14.14
C ARG A 141 6.27 11.85 -14.95
N LYS A 142 7.32 12.20 -15.69
CA LYS A 142 7.36 13.42 -16.52
C LYS A 142 6.95 14.68 -15.72
N GLY A 143 7.46 14.81 -14.50
CA GLY A 143 7.16 15.95 -13.61
C GLY A 143 5.74 15.96 -13.03
N ARG A 144 4.99 14.85 -13.14
CA ARG A 144 3.63 14.74 -12.60
C ARG A 144 3.48 13.57 -11.64
N LEU A 145 2.96 13.84 -10.45
CA LEU A 145 2.53 12.85 -9.47
C LEU A 145 1.25 12.17 -9.94
N ILE A 146 1.27 10.84 -9.91
CA ILE A 146 0.17 9.95 -10.25
C ILE A 146 -0.05 9.02 -9.05
N LEU A 147 -1.28 8.95 -8.57
CA LEU A 147 -1.68 8.06 -7.48
C LEU A 147 -2.16 6.71 -8.05
N ASP A 148 -1.78 5.60 -7.42
CA ASP A 148 -2.36 4.28 -7.70
C ASP A 148 -3.75 4.17 -7.07
N THR A 149 -4.73 4.73 -7.76
CA THR A 149 -6.11 4.78 -7.32
C THR A 149 -6.85 3.47 -7.61
N PRO A 150 -7.65 2.98 -6.65
CA PRO A 150 -8.69 2.01 -6.94
C PRO A 150 -9.62 2.53 -8.04
N LYS A 151 -9.89 1.71 -9.05
CA LYS A 151 -10.70 2.10 -10.23
C LYS A 151 -12.09 2.64 -9.89
N GLY A 152 -12.65 2.27 -8.74
CA GLY A 152 -13.98 2.69 -8.30
C GLY A 152 -14.05 4.06 -7.60
N TRP A 153 -12.91 4.62 -7.17
CA TRP A 153 -12.92 5.86 -6.40
C TRP A 153 -13.61 7.04 -7.09
N PRO A 154 -13.32 7.34 -8.37
CA PRO A 154 -13.99 8.46 -9.05
C PRO A 154 -15.52 8.36 -9.06
N ASN A 155 -16.08 7.14 -9.00
CA ASN A 155 -17.51 6.87 -9.03
C ASN A 155 -18.15 6.77 -7.63
N GLN A 156 -17.32 6.59 -6.59
CA GLN A 156 -17.75 6.42 -5.19
C GLN A 156 -17.59 7.70 -4.37
N LEU A 157 -16.78 8.64 -4.86
CA LEU A 157 -16.68 9.97 -4.27
C LEU A 157 -17.93 10.78 -4.64
N MET A 158 -18.36 11.64 -3.72
CA MET A 158 -19.50 12.53 -3.95
C MET A 158 -19.33 13.33 -5.26
N PRO A 159 -20.42 13.79 -5.88
CA PRO A 159 -20.35 14.53 -7.13
C PRO A 159 -19.40 15.73 -7.03
N ARG A 160 -18.67 16.00 -8.13
CA ARG A 160 -17.65 17.08 -8.24
C ARG A 160 -18.15 18.49 -7.89
N THR A 161 -19.46 18.70 -7.82
CA THR A 161 -20.10 20.01 -7.68
C THR A 161 -19.72 20.76 -6.39
N GLU A 162 -19.28 20.06 -5.34
CA GLU A 162 -18.92 20.69 -4.06
C GLU A 162 -17.44 21.11 -3.94
N LEU A 163 -16.59 20.76 -4.92
CA LEU A 163 -15.15 21.06 -4.85
C LEU A 163 -14.76 22.40 -5.44
N ALA A 164 -15.66 22.99 -6.22
CA ALA A 164 -15.51 24.35 -6.71
C ALA A 164 -15.85 25.41 -5.64
N GLU A 165 -16.51 25.04 -4.54
CA GLU A 165 -17.02 26.01 -3.56
C GLU A 165 -16.11 26.24 -2.34
N VAL A 166 -15.04 25.45 -2.15
CA VAL A 166 -14.08 25.67 -1.04
C VAL A 166 -13.01 26.70 -1.41
N GLY A 167 -13.11 27.28 -2.62
CA GLY A 167 -12.19 28.28 -3.14
C GLY A 167 -12.59 29.73 -2.88
N GLU A 168 -13.56 30.03 -2.01
CA GLU A 168 -13.86 31.41 -1.61
C GLU A 168 -14.74 31.42 -0.34
N ALA A 169 -14.12 31.71 0.80
CA ALA A 169 -14.80 32.27 1.96
C ALA A 169 -13.82 33.21 2.68
N PRO A 170 -14.32 34.35 3.21
CA PRO A 170 -13.66 35.67 3.20
C PRO A 170 -12.43 35.83 4.11
#